data_AF-A0A1R3US01-F1
#
_entry.id   AF-A0A1R3US01-F1
#
_cell.length_a   1.000
_cell.length_b   1.000
_cell.length_c   1.000
_cell.angle_alpha   90.00
_cell.angle_beta   90.00
_cell.angle_gamma   90.00
#
_symmetry.space_group_name_H-M   'P 1'
#
loop_
_entity.id
_entity.type
_entity.pdbx_description
1 polymer ?
#
loop_
_entity_poly.entity_id
_entity_poly.type
_entity_poly.pdbx_seq_one_letter_code
_entity_poly.pdbx_strand_id
1 'polypeptide(L)'
;MTQDERRRQLVGIGLRMLVERPIQELAIDEVAKEAGISRGLLFHYFPNKTAFHEAVVAAAARRVLRNTAPDEGLEPWAAVAQFVERYLEQVERRRDSYLALVFGGGPVTLDGALVADLRASMGERVRALLDLSEVHAPTTRSWTAYVEDRALNRTPVREGALAEETDHCVRALRALLDLDPPE
;
A
#
# COMPACT_ATOMS: atom_id res chain seq x y z
N MET A 1 -3.56 25.81 14.74
CA MET A 1 -3.05 24.55 14.17
C MET A 1 -2.18 23.89 15.21
N THR A 2 -2.51 22.68 15.63
CA THR A 2 -1.74 21.90 16.61
C THR A 2 -0.44 21.38 15.98
N GLN A 3 0.49 20.92 16.82
CA GLN A 3 1.73 20.28 16.35
C GLN A 3 1.45 19.09 15.43
N ASP A 4 0.42 18.30 15.76
CA ASP A 4 0.00 17.13 14.97
C ASP A 4 -0.67 17.51 13.65
N GLU A 5 -1.45 18.58 13.61
CA GLU A 5 -2.03 19.09 12.37
C GLU A 5 -0.93 19.57 11.41
N ARG A 6 0.09 20.25 11.94
CA ARG A 6 1.22 20.69 11.12
C ARG A 6 2.06 19.52 10.63
N ARG A 7 2.32 18.54 11.49
CA ARG A 7 3.00 17.29 11.10
C ARG A 7 2.22 16.58 9.96
N ARG A 8 0.90 16.47 10.09
CA ARG A 8 0.02 15.89 9.04
C ARG A 8 0.06 16.68 7.74
N GLN A 9 0.09 18.02 7.81
CA GLN A 9 0.20 18.87 6.62
C GLN A 9 1.51 18.62 5.84
N LEU A 10 2.64 18.54 6.54
CA LEU A 10 3.94 18.26 5.93
C LEU A 10 3.99 16.89 5.24
N VAL A 11 3.44 15.88 5.91
CA VAL A 11 3.27 14.54 5.33
C VAL A 11 2.37 14.57 4.10
N GLY A 12 1.28 15.36 4.14
CA GLY A 12 0.36 15.54 3.02
C GLY A 12 1.02 16.19 1.80
N ILE A 13 1.94 17.15 2.00
CA ILE A 13 2.76 17.73 0.93
C ILE A 13 3.66 16.66 0.32
N GLY A 14 4.44 15.96 1.14
CA GLY A 14 5.31 14.88 0.66
C GLY A 14 4.55 13.79 -0.12
N LEU A 15 3.35 13.41 0.34
CA LEU A 15 2.50 12.44 -0.34
C LEU A 15 2.00 12.92 -1.71
N ARG A 16 1.75 14.22 -1.89
CA ARG A 16 1.40 14.76 -3.22
C ARG A 16 2.59 14.73 -4.17
N MET A 17 3.76 15.12 -3.69
CA MET A 17 4.99 15.12 -4.48
C MET A 17 5.39 13.71 -4.95
N LEU A 18 5.05 12.66 -4.17
CA LEU A 18 5.26 11.26 -4.57
C LEU A 18 4.50 10.83 -5.83
N VAL A 19 3.52 11.61 -6.30
CA VAL A 19 2.82 11.32 -7.55
C VAL A 19 3.72 11.57 -8.76
N GLU A 20 4.62 12.55 -8.65
CA GLU A 20 5.45 13.00 -9.77
C GLU A 20 6.85 12.41 -9.75
N ARG A 21 7.33 11.99 -8.57
CA ARG A 21 8.70 11.54 -8.37
C ARG A 21 8.82 10.45 -7.30
N PRO A 22 9.83 9.58 -7.38
CA PRO A 22 10.08 8.56 -6.36
C PRO A 22 10.52 9.19 -5.02
N ILE A 23 10.35 8.45 -3.91
CA ILE A 23 10.63 8.96 -2.54
C ILE A 23 12.09 9.42 -2.36
N GLN A 24 13.02 8.81 -3.08
CA GLN A 24 14.45 9.13 -3.02
C GLN A 24 14.74 10.54 -3.56
N GLU A 25 13.93 11.01 -4.51
CA GLU A 25 14.00 12.35 -5.11
C GLU A 25 13.19 13.41 -4.34
N LEU A 26 12.49 13.01 -3.27
CA LEU A 26 11.73 13.94 -2.44
C LEU A 26 12.67 14.80 -1.58
N ALA A 27 12.91 16.04 -2.03
CA ALA A 27 13.77 16.99 -1.35
C ALA A 27 13.07 17.68 -0.18
N ILE A 28 13.70 17.67 1.00
CA ILE A 28 13.20 18.33 2.21
C ILE A 28 13.02 19.84 2.01
N ASP A 29 13.91 20.48 1.24
CA ASP A 29 13.85 21.92 1.01
C ASP A 29 12.65 22.33 0.17
N GLU A 30 12.25 21.50 -0.78
CA GLU A 30 11.06 21.74 -1.59
C GLU A 30 9.78 21.55 -0.79
N VAL A 31 9.71 20.50 0.04
CA VAL A 31 8.59 20.31 0.98
C VAL A 31 8.47 21.51 1.93
N ALA A 32 9.60 21.97 2.50
CA ALA A 32 9.61 23.12 3.39
C ALA A 32 9.17 24.40 2.67
N LYS A 33 9.65 24.62 1.44
CA LYS A 33 9.24 25.73 0.58
C LYS A 33 7.74 25.70 0.28
N GLU A 34 7.21 24.55 -0.11
CA GLU A 34 5.77 24.38 -0.39
C GLU A 34 4.92 24.57 0.88
N ALA A 35 5.43 24.16 2.05
CA ALA A 35 4.80 24.38 3.34
C ALA A 35 4.92 25.82 3.87
N GLY A 36 5.70 26.67 3.20
CA GLY A 36 6.01 28.03 3.64
C GLY A 36 6.81 28.09 4.95
N ILE A 37 7.73 27.15 5.18
CA ILE A 37 8.57 27.09 6.39
C ILE A 37 10.05 26.96 6.07
N SER A 38 10.88 27.21 7.07
CA SER A 38 12.31 26.88 7.01
C SER A 38 12.53 25.36 7.11
N ARG A 39 13.63 24.90 6.51
CA ARG A 39 14.13 23.52 6.68
C ARG A 39 14.30 23.15 8.16
N GLY A 40 14.79 24.08 8.98
CA GLY A 40 14.96 23.88 10.42
C GLY A 40 13.64 23.62 11.14
N LEU A 41 12.57 24.33 10.76
CA LEU A 41 11.24 24.10 11.33
C LEU A 41 10.64 22.76 10.87
N LEU A 42 10.96 22.26 9.68
CA LEU A 42 10.56 20.90 9.29
C LEU A 42 11.22 19.86 10.21
N PHE A 43 12.51 20.03 10.51
CA PHE A 43 13.22 19.12 11.41
C PHE A 43 12.80 19.24 12.89
N HIS A 44 12.10 20.31 13.27
CA HIS A 44 11.41 20.36 14.56
C HIS A 44 10.27 19.32 14.65
N TYR A 45 9.62 18.98 13.52
CA TYR A 45 8.59 17.95 13.47
C TYR A 45 9.15 16.55 13.19
N PHE A 46 10.25 16.45 12.44
CA PHE A 46 10.87 15.18 12.07
C PHE A 46 12.36 15.22 12.41
N PRO A 47 12.89 14.33 13.25
CA PRO A 47 14.27 14.44 13.73
C PRO A 47 15.33 14.37 12.61
N ASN A 48 15.00 13.74 11.48
CA ASN A 48 15.88 13.65 10.32
C ASN A 48 15.08 13.40 9.02
N LYS A 49 15.78 13.37 7.87
CA LYS A 49 15.18 13.12 6.55
C LYS A 49 14.48 11.75 6.48
N THR A 50 15.09 10.72 7.06
CA THR A 50 14.55 9.35 7.08
C THR A 50 13.20 9.29 7.81
N ALA A 51 13.09 9.89 9.00
CA ALA A 51 11.84 9.92 9.77
C ALA A 51 10.72 10.67 9.05
N PHE A 52 11.04 11.69 8.26
CA PHE A 52 10.07 12.35 7.40
C PHE A 52 9.63 11.43 6.24
N HIS A 53 10.58 10.79 5.56
CA HIS A 53 10.30 9.85 4.48
C HIS A 53 9.46 8.67 4.96
N GLU A 54 9.79 8.05 6.09
CA GLU A 54 8.99 7.00 6.73
C GLU A 54 7.55 7.46 7.02
N ALA A 55 7.37 8.67 7.54
CA ALA A 55 6.04 9.21 7.80
C ALA A 55 5.22 9.42 6.51
N VAL A 56 5.87 9.88 5.43
CA VAL A 56 5.26 10.02 4.10
C VAL A 56 4.88 8.65 3.54
N VAL A 57 5.76 7.66 3.67
CA VAL A 57 5.50 6.31 3.18
C VAL A 57 4.39 5.62 3.97
N ALA A 58 4.39 5.72 5.29
CA ALA A 58 3.31 5.19 6.11
C ALA A 58 1.96 5.84 5.74
N ALA A 59 1.97 7.13 5.35
CA ALA A 59 0.76 7.78 4.83
C ALA A 59 0.35 7.27 3.44
N ALA A 60 1.31 6.94 2.58
CA ALA A 60 1.05 6.28 1.29
C ALA A 60 0.46 4.89 1.48
N ALA A 61 1.01 4.06 2.38
CA ALA A 61 0.48 2.75 2.73
C ALA A 61 -0.96 2.84 3.25
N ARG A 62 -1.24 3.77 4.19
CA ARG A 62 -2.62 4.04 4.65
C ARG A 62 -3.55 4.48 3.52
N ARG A 63 -3.05 5.23 2.52
CA ARG A 63 -3.84 5.62 1.35
C ARG A 63 -4.17 4.43 0.47
N VAL A 64 -3.22 3.52 0.25
CA VAL A 64 -3.47 2.26 -0.45
C VAL A 64 -4.56 1.47 0.26
N LEU A 65 -4.42 1.22 1.57
CA LEU A 65 -5.42 0.49 2.35
C LEU A 65 -6.82 1.10 2.28
N ARG A 66 -6.94 2.44 2.28
CA ARG A 66 -8.24 3.11 2.11
C ARG A 66 -8.79 2.96 0.70
N ASN A 67 -7.95 3.16 -0.31
CA ASN A 67 -8.36 3.11 -1.72
C ASN A 67 -8.81 1.71 -2.16
N THR A 68 -8.26 0.66 -1.52
CA THR A 68 -8.59 -0.73 -1.83
C THR A 68 -9.66 -1.30 -0.92
N ALA A 69 -10.15 -0.56 0.08
CA ALA A 69 -11.23 -1.05 0.93
C ALA A 69 -12.47 -1.37 0.08
N PRO A 70 -13.11 -2.54 0.24
CA PRO A 70 -14.36 -2.81 -0.45
C PRO A 70 -15.52 -2.03 0.15
N ASP A 71 -16.62 -1.94 -0.59
CA ASP A 71 -17.85 -1.28 -0.16
C ASP A 71 -18.54 -2.08 0.94
N GLU A 72 -19.22 -1.38 1.85
CA GLU A 72 -19.95 -2.00 2.96
C GLU A 72 -21.16 -2.80 2.46
N GLY A 73 -21.46 -3.94 3.11
CA GLY A 73 -22.65 -4.75 2.82
C GLY A 73 -22.53 -5.72 1.65
N LEU A 74 -21.35 -5.85 1.02
CA LEU A 74 -21.09 -6.87 0.03
C LEU A 74 -20.99 -8.27 0.68
N GLU A 75 -21.42 -9.30 -0.06
CA GLU A 75 -21.15 -10.70 0.32
C GLU A 75 -19.64 -10.94 0.48
N PRO A 76 -19.18 -11.77 1.43
CA PRO A 76 -17.77 -11.92 1.79
C PRO A 76 -16.81 -12.07 0.60
N TRP A 77 -17.10 -13.01 -0.29
CA TRP A 77 -16.27 -13.26 -1.47
C TRP A 77 -16.38 -12.17 -2.54
N ALA A 78 -17.52 -11.47 -2.63
CA ALA A 78 -17.67 -10.31 -3.50
C ALA A 78 -16.83 -9.13 -2.98
N ALA A 79 -16.77 -8.93 -1.65
CA ALA A 79 -15.91 -7.94 -1.02
C ALA A 79 -14.43 -8.24 -1.26
N VAL A 80 -14.01 -9.51 -1.17
CA VAL A 80 -12.64 -9.92 -1.52
C VAL A 80 -12.34 -9.64 -3.00
N ALA A 81 -13.25 -10.00 -3.92
CA ALA A 81 -13.07 -9.74 -5.34
C ALA A 81 -12.92 -8.23 -5.63
N GLN A 82 -13.75 -7.38 -5.01
CA GLN A 82 -13.66 -5.93 -5.18
C GLN A 82 -12.37 -5.36 -4.58
N PHE A 83 -11.92 -5.87 -3.43
CA PHE A 83 -10.62 -5.51 -2.86
C PHE A 83 -9.47 -5.85 -3.83
N VAL A 84 -9.46 -7.07 -4.38
CA VAL A 84 -8.46 -7.53 -5.34
C VAL A 84 -8.46 -6.64 -6.57
N GLU A 85 -9.62 -6.39 -7.17
CA GLU A 85 -9.75 -5.54 -8.34
C GLU A 85 -9.17 -4.14 -8.10
N ARG A 86 -9.58 -3.48 -7.01
CA ARG A 86 -9.06 -2.15 -6.63
C ARG A 86 -7.56 -2.19 -6.36
N TYR A 87 -7.04 -3.29 -5.80
CA TYR A 87 -5.62 -3.42 -5.52
C TYR A 87 -4.80 -3.60 -6.80
N LEU A 88 -5.24 -4.45 -7.72
CA LEU A 88 -4.64 -4.64 -9.04
C LEU A 88 -4.59 -3.29 -9.79
N GLU A 89 -5.70 -2.55 -9.85
CA GLU A 89 -5.74 -1.22 -10.47
C GLU A 89 -4.80 -0.21 -9.79
N GLN A 90 -4.74 -0.24 -8.46
CA GLN A 90 -3.92 0.68 -7.67
C GLN A 90 -2.42 0.46 -7.93
N VAL A 91 -1.99 -0.80 -8.08
CA VAL A 91 -0.61 -1.16 -8.43
C VAL A 91 -0.31 -0.78 -9.89
N GLU A 92 -1.22 -1.07 -10.83
CA GLU A 92 -1.02 -0.75 -12.25
C GLU A 92 -0.91 0.76 -12.51
N ARG A 93 -1.84 1.56 -11.95
CA ARG A 93 -1.85 3.02 -12.15
C ARG A 93 -0.62 3.72 -11.59
N ARG A 94 0.13 3.07 -10.69
CA ARG A 94 1.25 3.67 -9.96
C ARG A 94 2.47 2.76 -9.94
N ARG A 95 2.67 1.95 -10.99
CA ARG A 95 3.70 0.91 -11.03
C ARG A 95 5.07 1.44 -10.66
N ASP A 96 5.50 2.57 -11.23
CA ASP A 96 6.83 3.14 -10.94
C ASP A 96 6.96 3.65 -9.50
N SER A 97 5.95 4.36 -8.99
CA SER A 97 5.92 4.80 -7.58
C SER A 97 5.85 3.62 -6.61
N TYR A 98 5.13 2.57 -6.97
CA TYR A 98 4.99 1.35 -6.18
C TYR A 98 6.28 0.53 -6.19
N LEU A 99 6.93 0.39 -7.34
CA LEU A 99 8.24 -0.26 -7.46
C LEU A 99 9.31 0.48 -6.66
N ALA A 100 9.34 1.81 -6.75
CA ALA A 100 10.24 2.65 -5.95
C ALA A 100 9.97 2.55 -4.44
N LEU A 101 8.70 2.30 -4.07
CA LEU A 101 8.25 2.14 -2.69
C LEU A 101 8.55 0.75 -2.12
N VAL A 102 8.35 -0.31 -2.90
CA VAL A 102 8.38 -1.70 -2.44
C VAL A 102 9.71 -2.38 -2.69
N PHE A 103 10.34 -2.14 -3.84
CA PHE A 103 11.56 -2.86 -4.27
C PHE A 103 12.84 -2.04 -4.12
N GLY A 104 12.75 -0.82 -3.56
CA GLY A 104 13.90 -0.13 -2.98
C GLY A 104 15.08 0.07 -3.93
N GLY A 105 14.84 0.46 -5.18
CA GLY A 105 15.89 0.68 -6.19
C GLY A 105 16.78 1.91 -5.98
N GLY A 106 16.87 2.49 -4.78
CA GLY A 106 17.62 3.72 -4.52
C GLY A 106 18.29 3.79 -3.14
N PRO A 107 19.13 4.81 -2.89
CA PRO A 107 20.03 4.88 -1.72
C PRO A 107 19.32 5.01 -0.36
N VAL A 108 18.00 5.20 -0.36
CA VAL A 108 17.14 5.09 0.82
C VAL A 108 16.40 3.76 0.68
N THR A 109 16.91 2.73 1.35
CA THR A 109 16.13 1.54 1.65
C THR A 109 15.04 1.93 2.63
N LEU A 110 13.80 1.95 2.17
CA LEU A 110 12.67 1.93 3.08
C LEU A 110 12.75 0.66 3.94
N ASP A 111 12.34 0.77 5.19
CA ASP A 111 12.30 -0.37 6.08
C ASP A 111 11.41 -1.46 5.47
N GLY A 112 11.98 -2.65 5.24
CA GLY A 112 11.23 -3.81 4.77
C GLY A 112 10.07 -4.17 5.71
N ALA A 113 10.12 -3.74 6.97
CA ALA A 113 9.00 -3.82 7.90
C ALA A 113 7.75 -3.11 7.37
N LEU A 114 7.87 -1.96 6.72
CA LEU A 114 6.71 -1.19 6.26
C LEU A 114 5.96 -1.87 5.11
N VAL A 115 6.69 -2.56 4.23
CA VAL A 115 6.10 -3.40 3.17
C VAL A 115 5.48 -4.66 3.78
N ALA A 116 6.18 -5.28 4.74
CA ALA A 116 5.66 -6.42 5.49
C ALA A 116 4.36 -6.06 6.24
N ASP A 117 4.29 -4.86 6.81
CA ASP A 117 3.13 -4.32 7.52
C ASP A 117 1.97 -4.08 6.55
N LEU A 118 2.21 -3.51 5.36
CA LEU A 118 1.16 -3.34 4.36
C LEU A 118 0.54 -4.68 3.94
N ARG A 119 1.38 -5.68 3.66
CA ARG A 119 0.93 -7.04 3.30
C ARG A 119 0.19 -7.71 4.45
N ALA A 120 0.66 -7.54 5.69
CA ALA A 120 -0.01 -8.04 6.88
C ALA A 120 -1.39 -7.40 7.05
N SER A 121 -1.50 -6.06 6.94
CA SER A 121 -2.79 -5.35 7.03
C SER A 121 -3.78 -5.73 5.92
N MET A 122 -3.29 -6.03 4.71
CA MET A 122 -4.14 -6.55 3.63
C MET A 122 -4.60 -7.99 3.91
N GLY A 123 -3.72 -8.86 4.41
CA GLY A 123 -4.09 -10.20 4.82
C GLY A 123 -5.11 -10.20 5.97
N GLU A 124 -4.93 -9.33 6.96
CA GLU A 124 -5.87 -9.10 8.06
C GLU A 124 -7.23 -8.64 7.54
N ARG A 125 -7.27 -7.72 6.57
CA ARG A 125 -8.53 -7.32 5.91
C ARG A 125 -9.25 -8.51 5.30
N VAL A 126 -8.54 -9.36 4.58
CA VAL A 126 -9.13 -10.55 3.93
C VAL A 126 -9.67 -11.52 4.97
N ARG A 127 -8.91 -11.76 6.04
CA ARG A 127 -9.36 -12.55 7.19
C ARG A 127 -10.65 -12.00 7.79
N ALA A 128 -10.70 -10.69 8.04
CA ALA A 128 -11.87 -10.03 8.60
C ALA A 128 -13.09 -10.10 7.66
N LEU A 129 -12.90 -9.96 6.33
CA LEU A 129 -13.98 -10.07 5.35
C LEU A 129 -14.59 -11.47 5.27
N LEU A 130 -13.77 -12.50 5.49
CA LEU A 130 -14.15 -13.91 5.37
C LEU A 130 -14.43 -14.58 6.73
N ASP A 131 -14.36 -13.83 7.83
CA ASP A 131 -14.48 -14.33 9.21
C ASP A 131 -13.53 -15.49 9.54
N LEU A 132 -12.28 -15.41 9.05
CA LEU A 132 -11.26 -16.45 9.23
C LEU A 132 -10.53 -16.30 10.56
N SER A 133 -10.19 -17.41 11.22
CA SER A 133 -9.36 -17.42 12.42
C SER A 133 -7.86 -17.14 12.15
N GLU A 134 -7.11 -16.75 13.19
CA GLU A 134 -5.69 -16.34 13.10
C GLU A 134 -4.78 -17.42 12.48
N VAL A 135 -5.21 -18.68 12.45
CA VAL A 135 -4.47 -19.77 11.81
C VAL A 135 -4.21 -19.51 10.32
N HIS A 136 -5.10 -18.74 9.67
CA HIS A 136 -5.00 -18.37 8.25
C HIS A 136 -4.15 -17.10 7.98
N ALA A 137 -3.55 -16.50 9.01
CA ALA A 137 -2.74 -15.28 8.86
C ALA A 137 -1.53 -15.45 7.93
N PRO A 138 -0.74 -16.54 8.00
CA PRO A 138 0.37 -16.77 7.06
C PRO A 138 -0.11 -16.86 5.60
N THR A 139 -1.25 -17.51 5.38
CA THR A 139 -1.83 -17.76 4.06
C THR A 139 -2.35 -16.48 3.42
N THR A 140 -3.18 -15.72 4.14
CA THR A 140 -3.72 -14.44 3.64
C THR A 140 -2.64 -13.37 3.43
N ARG A 141 -1.61 -13.32 4.31
CA ARG A 141 -0.44 -12.46 4.12
C ARG A 141 0.35 -12.83 2.87
N SER A 142 0.65 -14.12 2.67
CA SER A 142 1.46 -14.60 1.53
C SER A 142 0.71 -14.47 0.21
N TRP A 143 -0.60 -14.72 0.23
CA TRP A 143 -1.49 -14.48 -0.91
C TRP A 143 -1.48 -13.00 -1.33
N THR A 144 -1.37 -12.06 -0.40
CA THR A 144 -1.25 -10.64 -0.76
C THR A 144 0.00 -10.36 -1.61
N ALA A 145 1.14 -10.98 -1.26
CA ALA A 145 2.37 -10.88 -2.06
C ALA A 145 2.22 -11.53 -3.45
N TYR A 146 1.44 -12.61 -3.54
CA TYR A 146 1.10 -13.25 -4.81
C TYR A 146 0.27 -12.32 -5.71
N VAL A 147 -0.78 -11.67 -5.18
CA VAL A 147 -1.60 -10.71 -5.93
C VAL A 147 -0.75 -9.53 -6.43
N GLU A 148 0.13 -9.03 -5.56
CA GLU A 148 1.06 -7.96 -5.89
C GLU A 148 2.03 -8.32 -7.02
N ASP A 149 2.67 -9.48 -6.95
CA ASP A 149 3.59 -9.95 -8.01
C ASP A 149 2.87 -10.06 -9.36
N ARG A 150 1.64 -10.58 -9.35
CA ARG A 150 0.82 -10.68 -10.56
C ARG A 150 0.46 -9.31 -11.13
N ALA A 151 0.11 -8.35 -10.28
CA ALA A 151 -0.13 -6.97 -10.71
C ALA A 151 1.12 -6.34 -11.34
N LEU A 152 2.31 -6.60 -10.77
CA LEU A 152 3.57 -6.05 -11.24
C LEU A 152 4.07 -6.68 -12.54
N ASN A 153 3.72 -7.94 -12.81
CA ASN A 153 4.15 -8.65 -14.02
C ASN A 153 3.08 -8.69 -15.11
N ARG A 154 1.90 -8.11 -14.86
CA ARG A 154 0.81 -8.04 -15.83
C ARG A 154 1.21 -7.17 -17.03
N THR A 155 0.87 -7.63 -18.23
CA THR A 155 0.96 -6.83 -19.46
C THR A 155 -0.46 -6.34 -19.82
N PRO A 156 -0.79 -5.05 -19.63
CA PRO A 156 -2.15 -4.56 -19.86
C PRO A 156 -2.36 -4.22 -21.33
N VAL A 157 -3.10 -5.05 -22.08
CA VAL A 157 -3.43 -4.73 -23.49
C VAL A 157 -4.84 -5.17 -23.93
N ARG A 158 -5.56 -6.00 -23.18
CA ARG A 158 -6.88 -6.48 -23.61
C ARG A 158 -8.00 -6.16 -22.62
N GLU A 159 -9.16 -5.87 -23.19
CA GLU A 159 -10.43 -5.74 -22.47
C GLU A 159 -10.72 -7.03 -21.68
N GLY A 160 -11.27 -6.90 -20.48
CA GLY A 160 -11.54 -8.03 -19.57
C GLY A 160 -10.34 -8.60 -18.81
N ALA A 161 -9.10 -8.19 -19.11
CA ALA A 161 -7.91 -8.71 -18.43
C ALA A 161 -7.93 -8.50 -16.91
N LEU A 162 -8.47 -7.39 -16.43
CA LEU A 162 -8.59 -7.12 -14.99
C LEU A 162 -9.56 -8.08 -14.31
N ALA A 163 -10.73 -8.33 -14.90
CA ALA A 163 -11.73 -9.22 -14.31
C ALA A 163 -11.24 -10.66 -14.23
N GLU A 164 -10.54 -11.15 -15.26
CA GLU A 164 -9.93 -12.48 -15.24
C GLU A 164 -8.80 -12.59 -14.23
N GLU A 165 -8.00 -11.54 -14.09
CA GLU A 165 -6.92 -11.48 -13.10
C GLU A 165 -7.48 -11.47 -11.66
N THR A 166 -8.58 -10.75 -11.45
CA THR A 166 -9.34 -10.74 -10.19
C THR A 166 -9.89 -12.13 -9.87
N ASP A 167 -10.58 -12.78 -10.82
CA ASP A 167 -11.11 -14.14 -10.65
C ASP A 167 -9.99 -15.13 -10.31
N HIS A 168 -8.88 -15.05 -11.03
CA HIS A 168 -7.72 -15.90 -10.79
C HIS A 168 -7.16 -15.72 -9.38
N CYS A 169 -6.96 -14.47 -8.94
CA CYS A 169 -6.49 -14.18 -7.59
C CYS A 169 -7.47 -14.68 -6.51
N VAL A 170 -8.78 -14.58 -6.72
CA VAL A 170 -9.80 -15.11 -5.80
C VAL A 170 -9.77 -16.64 -5.75
N ARG A 171 -9.68 -17.31 -6.90
CA ARG A 171 -9.54 -18.78 -6.96
C ARG A 171 -8.25 -19.26 -6.30
N ALA A 172 -7.15 -18.51 -6.45
CA ALA A 172 -5.89 -18.81 -5.77
C ALA A 172 -6.04 -18.72 -4.24
N LEU A 173 -6.76 -17.72 -3.71
CA LEU A 173 -7.02 -17.62 -2.27
C LEU A 173 -7.78 -18.84 -1.75
N ARG A 174 -8.85 -19.25 -2.45
CA ARG A 174 -9.63 -20.45 -2.09
C ARG A 174 -8.75 -21.69 -2.03
N ALA A 175 -7.98 -21.93 -3.08
CA ALA A 175 -7.09 -23.08 -3.16
C ALA A 175 -6.03 -23.08 -2.04
N LEU A 176 -5.54 -21.90 -1.63
CA LEU A 176 -4.59 -21.81 -0.52
C LEU A 176 -5.26 -22.07 0.84
N LEU A 177 -6.48 -21.57 1.05
CA LEU A 177 -7.23 -21.83 2.29
C LEU A 177 -7.63 -23.31 2.42
N ASP A 178 -7.89 -24.01 1.30
CA ASP A 178 -8.16 -25.45 1.31
C ASP A 178 -6.93 -26.30 1.73
N LEU A 179 -5.73 -25.72 1.68
CA LEU A 179 -4.48 -26.35 2.13
C LEU A 179 -4.16 -26.04 3.60
N ASP A 180 -4.82 -25.05 4.19
CA ASP A 180 -4.61 -24.69 5.59
C ASP A 180 -5.16 -25.80 6.50
N PRO A 181 -4.63 -25.91 7.74
CA PRO A 181 -5.22 -26.80 8.73
C PRO A 181 -6.71 -26.47 8.93
N PRO A 182 -7.57 -27.48 9.13
CA PRO A 182 -8.98 -27.23 9.44
C PRO A 182 -9.12 -26.45 10.73
N GLU A 183 -10.17 -25.63 10.82
CA GLU A 183 -10.58 -24.95 12.05
C GLU A 183 -11.07 -25.93 13.13
#